data_AF-A0A4Y6PTC5-F1
#
_entry.id   AF-A0A4Y6PTC5-F1
#
_cell.length_a   1.000
_cell.length_b   1.000
_cell.length_c   1.000
_cell.angle_alpha   90.00
_cell.angle_beta   90.00
_cell.angle_gamma   90.00
#
_symmetry.space_group_name_H-M   'P 1'
#
loop_
_entity.id
_entity.type
_entity.pdbx_description
1 polymer ?
#
loop_
_entity_poly.entity_id
_entity_poly.type
_entity_poly.pdbx_seq_one_letter_code
_entity_poly.pdbx_strand_id
1 'polypeptide(L)'
;MSRHWTVLIAALVVCSLAGCSDDANDQISCDSDELYDHVNDECVPRGTLSESDADSSDAADAGDITETPDTDETDDTGADVEPDVTEEDVSGDVEADVDLDECDKDRDGALAESCGGYDCDDNDPARSPYYNEFCDTVDNNCSGVVNDNITCTFYAHAGPELYEIDPFAKTATSLGAVQFQNDDLYLQDMDTHPDGTLFGITRDGVYRFDQWADGWVFQGDFGMDVGDPNGLAIDSTGTAFITSQDKVYSADLRTGRATLLGTTGSFYSSGDCVVNKRDTLFLTSKEEGQSDKLVQVSRQSGQGTAVGEIGYDSVFALTAAWGTLYGLTNDGELIEIDQHTGAGTLVHTFSGIGFWGAASTPNR
;
A
#
# COMPACT_ATOMS: atom_id res chain seq x y z
N MET A 1 6.26 63.88 -6.46
CA MET A 1 6.28 64.08 -5.00
C MET A 1 6.81 62.80 -4.37
N SER A 2 8.02 62.87 -3.83
CA SER A 2 8.71 61.81 -3.09
C SER A 2 7.95 61.44 -1.82
N ARG A 3 7.89 60.15 -1.48
CA ARG A 3 7.86 59.70 -0.08
C ARG A 3 8.62 58.38 0.09
N HIS A 4 9.70 58.51 0.86
CA HIS A 4 10.60 57.51 1.46
C HIS A 4 9.84 56.52 2.38
N TRP A 5 10.07 55.22 2.26
CA TRP A 5 11.08 54.37 2.95
C TRP A 5 10.61 53.87 4.33
N THR A 6 10.37 52.56 4.44
CA THR A 6 10.71 51.81 5.65
C THR A 6 11.04 50.37 5.24
N VAL A 7 12.33 50.06 5.37
CA VAL A 7 12.94 48.75 5.21
C VAL A 7 12.76 48.00 6.53
N LEU A 8 12.16 46.81 6.51
CA LEU A 8 12.19 45.89 7.64
C LEU A 8 13.18 44.77 7.29
N ILE A 9 14.34 44.85 7.95
CA ILE A 9 15.37 43.82 8.02
C ILE A 9 14.84 42.79 9.03
N ALA A 10 14.51 41.59 8.56
CA ALA A 10 14.37 40.41 9.42
C ALA A 10 15.67 39.63 9.37
N ALA A 11 16.20 39.36 10.57
CA ALA A 11 17.56 38.92 10.81
C ALA A 11 17.82 37.48 10.32
N LEU A 12 18.97 37.30 9.66
CA LEU A 12 19.66 36.02 9.57
C LEU A 12 19.97 35.52 10.98
N VAL A 13 19.42 34.37 11.35
CA VAL A 13 19.99 33.53 12.42
C VAL A 13 20.95 32.56 11.76
N VAL A 14 22.24 32.85 11.88
CA VAL A 14 23.32 31.90 11.63
C VAL A 14 23.43 31.04 12.89
N CYS A 15 23.00 29.78 12.80
CA CYS A 15 23.35 28.76 13.77
C CYS A 15 24.42 27.89 13.14
N SER A 16 25.67 28.05 13.57
CA SER A 16 26.77 27.19 13.16
C SER A 16 27.33 26.43 14.37
N LEU A 17 27.28 25.11 14.22
CA LEU A 17 28.16 24.05 14.74
C LEU A 17 27.72 23.23 15.95
N ALA A 18 27.80 21.92 15.69
CA ALA A 18 27.93 20.76 16.58
C ALA A 18 26.63 20.15 17.11
N GLY A 19 26.17 19.14 16.36
CA GLY A 19 25.14 18.19 16.76
C GLY A 19 24.75 17.35 15.56
N CYS A 20 25.64 16.45 15.13
CA CYS A 20 25.23 15.31 14.34
C CYS A 20 24.16 14.57 15.15
N SER A 21 22.93 14.53 14.66
CA SER A 21 22.03 13.43 14.98
C SER A 21 21.94 12.67 13.68
N ASP A 22 22.62 11.54 13.63
CA ASP A 22 22.43 10.58 12.56
C ASP A 22 20.95 10.18 12.60
N ASP A 23 20.22 10.38 11.49
CA ASP A 23 18.96 9.68 11.24
C ASP A 23 19.32 8.23 10.96
N ALA A 24 19.74 7.53 12.01
CA ALA A 24 19.70 6.09 12.07
C ALA A 24 18.22 5.73 12.28
N ASN A 25 17.75 4.79 11.47
CA ASN A 25 16.57 4.00 11.76
C ASN A 25 16.81 3.32 13.11
N ASP A 26 16.47 4.00 14.22
CA ASP A 26 16.49 3.41 15.56
C ASP A 26 15.33 2.42 15.59
N GLN A 27 15.60 1.21 15.09
CA GLN A 27 14.84 0.05 15.50
C GLN A 27 14.97 -0.01 17.02
N ILE A 28 13.84 0.09 17.72
CA ILE A 28 13.79 -0.10 19.15
C ILE A 28 14.35 -1.49 19.43
N SER A 29 15.54 -1.53 20.02
CA SER A 29 16.21 -2.76 20.41
C SER A 29 15.83 -3.04 21.86
N CYS A 30 14.95 -4.00 22.07
CA CYS A 30 14.59 -4.44 23.40
C CYS A 30 15.71 -5.23 24.06
N ASP A 31 15.72 -5.24 25.39
CA ASP A 31 16.66 -6.05 26.16
C ASP A 31 16.35 -7.54 26.01
N SER A 32 17.31 -8.40 26.38
CA SER A 32 17.21 -9.86 26.17
C SER A 32 16.04 -10.54 26.89
N ASP A 33 15.42 -9.84 27.84
CA ASP A 33 14.27 -10.27 28.65
C ASP A 33 13.00 -9.48 28.33
N GLU A 34 13.00 -8.71 27.24
CA GLU A 34 11.87 -7.93 26.76
C GLU A 34 11.48 -8.37 25.32
N LEU A 35 10.26 -8.03 24.91
CA LEU A 35 9.72 -8.19 23.57
C LEU A 35 9.23 -6.83 23.08
N TYR A 36 9.40 -6.54 21.80
CA TYR A 36 8.92 -5.28 21.23
C TYR A 36 7.43 -5.40 20.87
N ASP A 37 6.59 -4.64 21.57
CA ASP A 37 5.18 -4.47 21.25
C ASP A 37 5.04 -3.41 20.14
N HIS A 38 4.82 -3.89 18.92
CA HIS A 38 4.65 -3.05 17.73
C HIS A 38 3.33 -2.25 17.70
N VAL A 39 2.34 -2.62 18.50
CA VAL A 39 1.04 -1.92 18.58
C VAL A 39 1.18 -0.67 19.44
N ASN A 40 1.95 -0.78 20.53
CA ASN A 40 2.14 0.29 21.50
C ASN A 40 3.51 1.01 21.37
N ASP A 41 4.37 0.54 20.47
CA ASP A 41 5.73 1.08 20.22
C ASP A 41 6.60 1.06 21.48
N GLU A 42 6.54 -0.04 22.26
CA GLU A 42 7.24 -0.18 23.54
C GLU A 42 7.84 -1.58 23.75
N CYS A 43 8.89 -1.70 24.57
CA CYS A 43 9.41 -3.00 25.01
C CYS A 43 8.62 -3.48 26.23
N VAL A 44 8.02 -4.67 26.14
CA VAL A 44 7.28 -5.30 27.22
C VAL A 44 8.08 -6.47 27.81
N PRO A 45 8.15 -6.63 29.15
CA PRO A 45 8.84 -7.75 29.77
C PRO A 45 8.29 -9.09 29.31
N ARG A 46 9.15 -10.07 29.06
CA ARG A 46 8.76 -11.46 28.77
C ARG A 46 7.94 -12.00 29.93
N GLY A 47 6.62 -12.08 29.74
CA GLY A 47 5.72 -12.66 30.73
C GLY A 47 6.04 -14.13 30.95
N THR A 48 6.24 -14.54 32.20
CA THR A 48 6.07 -15.94 32.58
C THR A 48 4.60 -16.27 32.34
N LEU A 49 4.30 -17.13 31.36
CA LEU A 49 2.93 -17.60 31.10
C LEU A 49 2.45 -18.40 32.32
N SER A 50 1.83 -17.75 33.30
CA SER A 50 0.92 -18.44 34.22
C SER A 50 -0.40 -18.61 33.49
N GLU A 51 -0.84 -19.84 33.26
CA GLU A 51 -2.19 -20.14 32.78
C GLU A 51 -3.24 -19.51 33.72
N SER A 52 -3.74 -18.33 33.36
CA SER A 52 -5.01 -17.83 33.91
C SER A 52 -5.87 -17.00 32.97
N ASP A 53 -5.48 -16.80 31.71
CA ASP A 53 -6.29 -16.01 30.76
C ASP A 53 -6.70 -16.83 29.53
N ALA A 54 -7.41 -17.92 29.83
CA ALA A 54 -8.32 -18.55 28.88
C ALA A 54 -9.72 -18.57 29.51
N ASP A 55 -10.34 -17.40 29.69
CA ASP A 55 -11.80 -17.33 29.73
C ASP A 55 -12.32 -16.03 29.12
N SER A 56 -12.81 -16.16 27.90
CA SER A 56 -13.70 -15.21 27.26
C SER A 56 -15.11 -15.47 27.79
N SER A 57 -15.64 -14.61 28.65
CA SER A 57 -17.04 -14.16 28.53
C SER A 57 -17.38 -12.94 29.41
N ASP A 58 -17.90 -11.92 28.72
CA ASP A 58 -18.95 -10.98 29.15
C ASP A 58 -18.98 -10.47 30.61
N ALA A 59 -18.76 -9.16 30.80
CA ALA A 59 -19.75 -8.29 31.45
C ALA A 59 -19.30 -6.82 31.48
N ALA A 60 -20.04 -5.97 30.75
CA ALA A 60 -20.10 -4.54 31.04
C ALA A 60 -21.16 -4.28 32.12
N ASP A 61 -20.66 -3.85 33.28
CA ASP A 61 -21.06 -2.69 34.09
C ASP A 61 -22.50 -2.53 34.64
N ALA A 62 -22.53 -2.63 35.98
CA ALA A 62 -23.26 -1.91 37.02
C ALA A 62 -24.72 -1.43 36.86
N GLY A 63 -25.51 -1.76 37.90
CA GLY A 63 -26.70 -0.99 38.26
C GLY A 63 -27.53 -1.56 39.41
N ASP A 64 -27.25 -1.05 40.61
CA ASP A 64 -28.26 -0.62 41.59
C ASP A 64 -28.78 -1.56 42.71
N ILE A 65 -29.02 -0.88 43.82
CA ILE A 65 -29.29 -1.26 45.21
C ILE A 65 -30.69 -1.83 45.48
N THR A 66 -30.82 -2.81 46.40
CA THR A 66 -31.47 -2.68 47.73
C THR A 66 -31.90 -4.02 48.37
N GLU A 67 -31.88 -4.00 49.72
CA GLU A 67 -32.63 -4.80 50.70
C GLU A 67 -32.21 -6.25 51.05
N THR A 68 -31.55 -6.36 52.22
CA THR A 68 -31.66 -7.43 53.23
C THR A 68 -33.12 -7.55 53.76
N PRO A 69 -33.58 -8.63 54.46
CA PRO A 69 -32.79 -9.44 55.41
C PRO A 69 -33.16 -10.93 55.62
N ASP A 70 -32.40 -11.55 56.55
CA ASP A 70 -32.79 -12.66 57.45
C ASP A 70 -32.82 -14.08 56.84
N THR A 71 -32.31 -15.17 57.46
CA THR A 71 -32.04 -15.52 58.87
C THR A 71 -31.11 -16.76 58.95
N ASP A 72 -30.54 -16.95 60.15
CA ASP A 72 -30.19 -18.19 60.87
C ASP A 72 -28.72 -18.52 61.18
N GLU A 73 -28.40 -18.18 62.43
CA GLU A 73 -27.51 -18.77 63.46
C GLU A 73 -26.97 -20.19 63.19
N THR A 74 -25.72 -20.51 63.54
CA THR A 74 -25.19 -20.75 64.90
C THR A 74 -23.65 -20.92 64.79
N ASP A 75 -22.84 -20.13 65.46
CA ASP A 75 -22.23 -20.31 66.80
C ASP A 75 -21.28 -21.52 66.97
N ASP A 76 -20.05 -21.17 67.34
CA ASP A 76 -19.26 -21.74 68.45
C ASP A 76 -17.88 -22.41 68.16
N THR A 77 -16.87 -21.74 68.72
CA THR A 77 -15.56 -22.14 69.29
C THR A 77 -14.58 -23.12 68.62
N GLY A 78 -13.38 -22.58 68.31
CA GLY A 78 -12.23 -22.71 69.23
C GLY A 78 -11.17 -23.81 69.00
N ALA A 79 -9.93 -23.33 68.82
CA ALA A 79 -8.65 -23.89 69.26
C ALA A 79 -7.97 -25.06 68.50
N ASP A 80 -6.86 -24.68 67.83
CA ASP A 80 -5.52 -25.27 67.87
C ASP A 80 -5.38 -26.79 68.02
N VAL A 81 -5.12 -27.47 66.89
CA VAL A 81 -4.24 -28.65 66.85
C VAL A 81 -3.54 -28.68 65.49
N GLU A 82 -2.24 -28.35 65.47
CA GLU A 82 -1.35 -28.85 64.42
C GLU A 82 -0.96 -30.29 64.72
N PRO A 83 -0.88 -31.12 63.67
CA PRO A 83 0.24 -32.05 63.58
C PRO A 83 0.90 -31.97 62.20
N ASP A 84 2.13 -31.47 62.19
CA ASP A 84 3.31 -32.09 61.57
C ASP A 84 2.99 -33.17 60.52
N VAL A 85 2.79 -32.72 59.28
CA VAL A 85 2.95 -33.55 58.08
C VAL A 85 4.15 -33.00 57.34
N THR A 86 5.19 -33.83 57.35
CA THR A 86 6.43 -33.73 56.60
C THR A 86 6.22 -33.11 55.22
N GLU A 87 6.96 -32.03 54.94
CA GLU A 87 7.27 -31.52 53.61
C GLU A 87 7.81 -32.68 52.76
N GLU A 88 6.94 -33.35 51.99
CA GLU A 88 7.38 -33.94 50.74
C GLU A 88 7.36 -32.80 49.73
N ASP A 89 8.55 -32.20 49.54
CA ASP A 89 8.90 -31.42 48.36
C ASP A 89 8.55 -32.24 47.11
N VAL A 90 7.33 -32.05 46.60
CA VAL A 90 7.04 -32.25 45.19
C VAL A 90 7.04 -30.86 44.58
N SER A 91 8.23 -30.24 44.52
CA SER A 91 8.52 -29.27 43.46
C SER A 91 8.64 -30.07 42.15
N GLY A 92 7.49 -30.54 41.70
CA GLY A 92 7.29 -31.14 40.39
C GLY A 92 6.73 -30.11 39.43
N ASP A 93 7.15 -28.84 39.55
CA ASP A 93 6.97 -27.85 38.51
C ASP A 93 7.95 -28.24 37.41
N VAL A 94 7.53 -29.18 36.55
CA VAL A 94 8.17 -29.37 35.27
C VAL A 94 7.70 -28.21 34.40
N GLU A 95 8.17 -27.01 34.72
CA GLU A 95 8.29 -25.95 33.73
C GLU A 95 9.14 -26.57 32.63
N ALA A 96 8.51 -26.93 31.51
CA ALA A 96 9.26 -27.30 30.34
C ALA A 96 10.07 -26.05 29.99
N ASP A 97 11.36 -26.06 30.31
CA ASP A 97 12.31 -25.03 29.91
C ASP A 97 12.29 -25.05 28.37
N VAL A 98 11.46 -24.20 27.77
CA VAL A 98 11.32 -24.07 26.33
C VAL A 98 12.62 -23.47 25.86
N ASP A 99 13.40 -24.24 25.11
CA ASP A 99 14.66 -23.76 24.54
C ASP A 99 14.34 -22.70 23.47
N LEU A 100 14.28 -21.43 23.89
CA LEU A 100 13.92 -20.32 23.00
C LEU A 100 14.90 -20.17 21.84
N ASP A 101 16.17 -20.57 21.99
CA ASP A 101 17.11 -20.55 20.86
C ASP A 101 16.77 -21.62 19.80
N GLU A 102 15.99 -22.65 20.15
CA GLU A 102 15.44 -23.65 19.22
C GLU A 102 14.00 -23.33 18.78
N CYS A 103 13.21 -22.72 19.66
CA CYS A 103 11.77 -22.54 19.55
C CYS A 103 11.31 -21.15 19.13
N ASP A 104 12.18 -20.15 19.11
CA ASP A 104 11.94 -18.77 18.65
C ASP A 104 13.25 -18.24 18.05
N LYS A 105 13.63 -18.78 16.89
CA LYS A 105 14.98 -18.58 16.30
C LYS A 105 15.15 -17.18 15.74
N ASP A 106 14.10 -16.59 15.18
CA ASP A 106 14.13 -15.22 14.65
C ASP A 106 13.78 -14.16 15.70
N ARG A 107 13.30 -14.58 16.87
CA ARG A 107 13.10 -13.75 18.06
C ARG A 107 12.00 -12.71 17.86
N ASP A 108 10.98 -13.06 17.09
CA ASP A 108 9.77 -12.26 16.96
C ASP A 108 8.75 -12.51 18.09
N GLY A 109 9.04 -13.50 18.95
CA GLY A 109 8.24 -13.82 20.13
C GLY A 109 7.14 -14.84 19.88
N ALA A 110 6.97 -15.34 18.66
CA ALA A 110 6.14 -16.49 18.38
C ALA A 110 6.95 -17.80 18.48
N LEU A 111 6.36 -18.82 19.09
CA LEU A 111 7.01 -20.12 19.16
C LEU A 111 6.77 -20.93 17.87
N ALA A 112 7.83 -21.59 17.39
CA ALA A 112 7.77 -22.54 16.29
C ALA A 112 6.68 -23.62 16.51
N GLU A 113 6.06 -24.09 15.42
CA GLU A 113 5.09 -25.18 15.48
C GLU A 113 5.63 -26.44 16.19
N SER A 114 6.92 -26.75 16.03
CA SER A 114 7.56 -27.91 16.69
C SER A 114 7.61 -27.80 18.21
N CYS A 115 7.51 -26.57 18.73
CA CYS A 115 7.47 -26.27 20.15
C CYS A 115 6.04 -26.02 20.66
N GLY A 116 5.02 -26.25 19.81
CA GLY A 116 3.61 -26.10 20.16
C GLY A 116 3.05 -24.70 19.96
N GLY A 117 3.81 -23.78 19.33
CA GLY A 117 3.29 -22.48 18.92
C GLY A 117 2.69 -22.46 17.52
N TYR A 118 2.52 -21.25 16.97
CA TYR A 118 1.83 -20.99 15.70
C TYR A 118 2.68 -20.24 14.69
N ASP A 119 3.98 -20.09 14.96
CA ASP A 119 4.90 -19.50 14.01
C ASP A 119 5.12 -20.44 12.81
N CYS A 120 4.70 -19.95 11.65
CA CYS A 120 4.73 -20.67 10.38
C CYS A 120 6.08 -20.54 9.65
N ASP A 121 6.98 -19.67 10.12
CA ASP A 121 8.36 -19.55 9.62
C ASP A 121 9.31 -18.97 10.67
N ASP A 122 9.73 -19.84 11.59
CA ASP A 122 10.71 -19.64 12.66
C ASP A 122 12.14 -19.36 12.15
N ASN A 123 12.30 -18.63 11.05
CA ASN A 123 13.55 -18.03 10.58
C ASN A 123 13.31 -16.65 9.94
N ASP A 124 12.06 -16.17 9.92
CA ASP A 124 11.64 -14.94 9.28
C ASP A 124 10.71 -14.14 10.21
N PRO A 125 11.22 -13.11 10.91
CA PRO A 125 10.45 -12.34 11.88
C PRO A 125 9.34 -11.48 11.25
N ALA A 126 9.22 -11.48 9.91
CA ALA A 126 8.10 -10.87 9.20
C ALA A 126 6.95 -11.86 8.92
N ARG A 127 7.01 -13.07 9.48
CA ARG A 127 6.06 -14.17 9.26
C ARG A 127 5.70 -14.86 10.57
N SER A 128 4.81 -14.25 11.34
CA SER A 128 4.41 -14.75 12.65
C SER A 128 2.94 -14.45 12.96
N PRO A 129 2.27 -15.23 13.83
CA PRO A 129 0.87 -15.05 14.21
C PRO A 129 0.52 -13.64 14.75
N TYR A 130 1.51 -12.85 15.13
CA TYR A 130 1.33 -11.50 15.67
C TYR A 130 1.57 -10.39 14.64
N TYR A 131 2.06 -10.72 13.45
CA TYR A 131 2.35 -9.75 12.42
C TYR A 131 1.09 -9.34 11.64
N ASN A 132 1.15 -8.21 10.93
CA ASN A 132 0.07 -7.77 10.04
C ASN A 132 0.38 -8.19 8.60
N GLU A 133 -0.68 -8.36 7.79
CA GLU A 133 -0.53 -8.61 6.35
C GLU A 133 0.00 -7.38 5.59
N PHE A 134 0.84 -7.64 4.60
CA PHE A 134 1.29 -6.67 3.62
C PHE A 134 0.92 -7.17 2.24
N CYS A 135 0.57 -6.25 1.32
CA CYS A 135 0.25 -6.59 -0.06
C CYS A 135 1.46 -7.17 -0.81
N ASP A 136 1.69 -8.46 -0.60
CA ASP A 136 2.71 -9.27 -1.22
C ASP A 136 2.20 -10.72 -1.39
N THR A 137 3.10 -11.68 -1.59
CA THR A 137 2.76 -13.10 -1.82
C THR A 137 2.91 -13.98 -0.58
N VAL A 138 3.20 -13.37 0.57
CA VAL A 138 3.52 -14.01 1.84
C VAL A 138 2.29 -13.94 2.75
N ASP A 139 2.07 -15.01 3.51
CA ASP A 139 1.16 -15.01 4.65
C ASP A 139 2.01 -14.58 5.84
N ASN A 140 1.91 -13.30 6.18
CA ASN A 140 2.74 -12.64 7.18
C ASN A 140 2.23 -12.92 8.59
N ASN A 141 0.92 -13.10 8.76
CA ASN A 141 0.28 -13.30 10.05
C ASN A 141 0.00 -14.79 10.37
N CYS A 142 0.52 -15.70 9.55
CA CYS A 142 0.34 -17.15 9.68
C CYS A 142 -1.13 -17.61 9.78
N SER A 143 -2.06 -16.86 9.18
CA SER A 143 -3.50 -17.20 9.19
C SER A 143 -3.84 -18.37 8.24
N GLY A 144 -2.93 -18.71 7.33
CA GLY A 144 -3.13 -19.63 6.23
C GLY A 144 -3.73 -18.97 4.99
N VAL A 145 -3.92 -17.64 4.99
CA VAL A 145 -4.52 -16.89 3.90
C VAL A 145 -3.69 -15.64 3.61
N VAL A 146 -3.03 -15.61 2.45
CA VAL A 146 -2.27 -14.44 1.98
C VAL A 146 -3.20 -13.23 1.79
N ASN A 147 -2.77 -12.07 2.29
CA ASN A 147 -3.46 -10.78 2.20
C ASN A 147 -4.87 -10.80 2.82
N ASP A 148 -5.09 -11.54 3.90
CA ASP A 148 -6.37 -11.52 4.59
C ASP A 148 -6.64 -10.18 5.28
N ASN A 149 -7.91 -9.77 5.34
CA ASN A 149 -8.36 -8.53 5.97
C ASN A 149 -7.74 -7.22 5.45
N ILE A 150 -6.98 -7.27 4.34
CA ILE A 150 -6.45 -6.10 3.64
C ILE A 150 -6.96 -6.05 2.19
N THR A 151 -6.81 -4.90 1.54
CA THR A 151 -7.24 -4.70 0.14
C THR A 151 -6.05 -4.37 -0.72
N CYS A 152 -5.67 -5.31 -1.58
CA CYS A 152 -4.50 -5.22 -2.45
C CYS A 152 -4.93 -5.06 -3.91
N THR A 153 -5.70 -4.01 -4.19
CA THR A 153 -6.23 -3.75 -5.53
C THR A 153 -5.69 -2.45 -6.14
N PHE A 154 -5.67 -2.41 -7.47
CA PHE A 154 -5.51 -1.19 -8.25
C PHE A 154 -6.64 -1.08 -9.28
N TYR A 155 -6.88 0.13 -9.80
CA TYR A 155 -7.89 0.36 -10.83
C TYR A 155 -7.36 0.04 -12.22
N ALA A 156 -8.21 -0.51 -13.09
CA ALA A 156 -7.96 -0.61 -14.52
C ALA A 156 -9.26 -0.39 -15.30
N HIS A 157 -9.19 0.05 -16.55
CA HIS A 157 -10.36 0.13 -17.42
C HIS A 157 -10.21 -0.66 -18.72
N ALA A 158 -11.34 -1.15 -19.21
CA ALA A 158 -11.46 -1.85 -20.49
C ALA A 158 -12.65 -1.28 -21.26
N GLY A 159 -12.38 -0.41 -22.24
CA GLY A 159 -13.43 0.35 -22.91
C GLY A 159 -14.16 1.26 -21.92
N PRO A 160 -15.49 1.16 -21.77
CA PRO A 160 -16.21 1.96 -20.80
C PRO A 160 -16.16 1.39 -19.37
N GLU A 161 -15.74 0.14 -19.15
CA GLU A 161 -15.89 -0.54 -17.87
C GLU A 161 -14.68 -0.31 -16.96
N LEU A 162 -14.91 0.05 -15.69
CA LEU A 162 -13.88 0.15 -14.65
C LEU A 162 -13.80 -1.14 -13.83
N TYR A 163 -12.58 -1.51 -13.43
CA TYR A 163 -12.30 -2.71 -12.65
C TYR A 163 -11.38 -2.40 -11.47
N GLU A 164 -11.54 -3.16 -10.40
CA GLU A 164 -10.49 -3.41 -9.40
C GLU A 164 -9.77 -4.71 -9.75
N ILE A 165 -8.45 -4.62 -9.89
CA ILE A 165 -7.58 -5.75 -10.18
C ILE A 165 -6.83 -6.09 -8.89
N ASP A 166 -6.97 -7.33 -8.45
CA ASP A 166 -6.13 -7.92 -7.41
C ASP A 166 -5.09 -8.84 -8.08
N PRO A 167 -3.80 -8.47 -8.08
CA PRO A 167 -2.77 -9.29 -8.71
C PRO A 167 -2.45 -10.56 -7.91
N PHE A 168 -2.71 -10.57 -6.60
CA PHE A 168 -2.40 -11.69 -5.69
C PHE A 168 -3.51 -12.74 -5.73
N ALA A 169 -4.77 -12.30 -5.56
CA ALA A 169 -5.95 -13.14 -5.69
C ALA A 169 -6.30 -13.45 -7.16
N LYS A 170 -5.71 -12.73 -8.12
CA LYS A 170 -5.91 -12.88 -9.57
C LYS A 170 -7.37 -12.67 -9.96
N THR A 171 -7.96 -11.60 -9.43
CA THR A 171 -9.36 -11.23 -9.68
C THR A 171 -9.46 -9.90 -10.40
N ALA A 172 -10.51 -9.76 -11.20
CA ALA A 172 -10.90 -8.51 -11.84
C ALA A 172 -12.38 -8.26 -11.53
N THR A 173 -12.64 -7.34 -10.61
CA THR A 173 -13.99 -7.01 -10.13
C THR A 173 -14.49 -5.79 -10.87
N SER A 174 -15.57 -5.94 -11.64
CA SER A 174 -16.20 -4.81 -12.35
C SER A 174 -16.86 -3.87 -11.36
N LEU A 175 -16.53 -2.58 -11.47
CA LEU A 175 -17.08 -1.48 -10.68
C LEU A 175 -18.21 -0.74 -11.42
N GLY A 176 -18.40 -1.00 -12.70
CA GLY A 176 -19.41 -0.38 -13.54
C GLY A 176 -18.82 0.43 -14.70
N ALA A 177 -19.71 0.79 -15.62
CA ALA A 177 -19.35 1.60 -16.78
C ALA A 177 -19.15 3.06 -16.39
N VAL A 178 -17.99 3.60 -16.75
CA VAL A 178 -17.68 5.03 -16.77
C VAL A 178 -18.47 5.70 -17.89
N GLN A 179 -19.30 6.66 -17.53
CA GLN A 179 -20.11 7.44 -18.46
C GLN A 179 -19.77 8.92 -18.34
N PHE A 180 -19.55 9.55 -19.50
CA PHE A 180 -19.46 11.00 -19.62
C PHE A 180 -20.77 11.54 -20.18
N GLN A 181 -21.04 12.84 -19.96
CA GLN A 181 -22.28 13.47 -20.42
C GLN A 181 -22.44 13.47 -21.95
N ASN A 182 -21.35 13.28 -22.70
CA ASN A 182 -21.37 13.13 -24.15
C ASN A 182 -21.07 11.67 -24.50
N ASP A 183 -21.98 11.01 -25.20
CA ASP A 183 -21.89 9.59 -25.54
C ASP A 183 -20.67 9.24 -26.43
N ASP A 184 -20.05 10.23 -27.08
CA ASP A 184 -18.84 10.07 -27.91
C ASP A 184 -17.52 10.23 -27.12
N LEU A 185 -17.61 10.56 -25.82
CA LEU A 185 -16.45 10.66 -24.93
C LEU A 185 -16.31 9.38 -24.11
N TYR A 186 -15.09 8.85 -24.11
CA TYR A 186 -14.69 7.75 -23.25
C TYR A 186 -13.39 8.11 -22.55
N LEU A 187 -13.17 7.44 -21.42
CA LEU A 187 -11.97 7.60 -20.61
C LEU A 187 -10.79 7.11 -21.45
N GLN A 188 -9.83 7.98 -21.71
CA GLN A 188 -8.58 7.57 -22.34
C GLN A 188 -7.69 6.91 -21.29
N ASP A 189 -7.55 7.58 -20.15
CA ASP A 189 -6.76 7.08 -19.05
C ASP A 189 -7.09 7.78 -17.72
N MET A 190 -6.60 7.25 -16.60
CA MET A 190 -6.81 7.78 -15.26
C MET A 190 -5.61 7.57 -14.35
N ASP A 191 -5.46 8.42 -13.34
CA ASP A 191 -4.52 8.19 -12.24
C ASP A 191 -5.00 8.85 -10.94
N THR A 192 -4.50 8.34 -9.83
CA THR A 192 -4.89 8.75 -8.49
C THR A 192 -3.90 9.75 -7.93
N HIS A 193 -4.39 10.95 -7.66
CA HIS A 193 -3.64 12.03 -7.02
C HIS A 193 -3.25 11.66 -5.57
N PRO A 194 -2.14 12.20 -5.02
CA PRO A 194 -1.67 11.90 -3.65
C PRO A 194 -2.67 12.17 -2.52
N ASP A 195 -3.71 12.98 -2.75
CA ASP A 195 -4.80 13.21 -1.80
C ASP A 195 -5.93 12.17 -1.88
N GLY A 196 -5.77 11.15 -2.72
CA GLY A 196 -6.74 10.07 -2.96
C GLY A 196 -7.77 10.38 -4.05
N THR A 197 -7.75 11.58 -4.64
CA THR A 197 -8.68 11.94 -5.72
C THR A 197 -8.31 11.25 -7.03
N LEU A 198 -9.25 10.56 -7.66
CA LEU A 198 -9.07 10.02 -9.01
C LEU A 198 -9.27 11.11 -10.07
N PHE A 199 -8.30 11.26 -10.95
CA PHE A 199 -8.38 12.11 -12.13
C PHE A 199 -8.31 11.26 -13.39
N GLY A 200 -8.94 11.76 -14.44
CA GLY A 200 -9.06 11.08 -15.71
C GLY A 200 -8.89 12.07 -16.85
N ILE A 201 -8.44 11.56 -17.98
CA ILE A 201 -8.36 12.32 -19.22
C ILE A 201 -9.26 11.69 -20.27
N THR A 202 -9.84 12.55 -21.08
CA THR A 202 -10.51 12.22 -22.32
C THR A 202 -9.77 12.95 -23.46
N ARG A 203 -10.33 12.92 -24.67
CA ARG A 203 -9.81 13.73 -25.79
C ARG A 203 -10.07 15.23 -25.64
N ASP A 204 -11.01 15.64 -24.79
CA ASP A 204 -11.42 17.04 -24.66
C ASP A 204 -10.92 17.73 -23.39
N GLY A 205 -10.43 17.00 -22.38
CA GLY A 205 -9.76 17.60 -21.25
C GLY A 205 -9.58 16.70 -20.04
N VAL A 206 -9.47 17.36 -18.89
CA VAL A 206 -9.27 16.70 -17.59
C VAL A 206 -10.60 16.61 -16.85
N TYR A 207 -10.82 15.47 -16.21
CA TYR A 207 -11.96 15.16 -15.38
C TYR A 207 -11.48 14.73 -13.98
N ARG A 208 -12.30 15.04 -12.98
CA ARG A 208 -12.11 14.59 -11.60
C ARG A 208 -13.28 13.70 -11.22
N PHE A 209 -13.02 12.55 -10.64
CA PHE A 209 -14.09 11.74 -10.07
C PHE A 209 -14.63 12.40 -8.79
N ASP A 210 -15.94 12.50 -8.68
CA ASP A 210 -16.65 13.00 -7.50
C ASP A 210 -17.41 11.86 -6.85
N GLN A 211 -16.90 11.38 -5.72
CA GLN A 211 -17.49 10.28 -4.96
C GLN A 211 -18.92 10.55 -4.45
N TRP A 212 -19.29 11.82 -4.22
CA TRP A 212 -20.63 12.15 -3.73
C TRP A 212 -21.66 12.16 -4.85
N ALA A 213 -21.23 12.58 -6.04
CA ALA A 213 -22.05 12.55 -7.24
C ALA A 213 -22.01 11.20 -7.97
N ASP A 214 -21.08 10.32 -7.58
CA ASP A 214 -20.75 9.07 -8.26
C ASP A 214 -20.53 9.30 -9.77
N GLY A 215 -19.64 10.24 -10.10
CA GLY A 215 -19.47 10.66 -11.48
C GLY A 215 -18.28 11.57 -11.76
N TRP A 216 -17.95 11.69 -13.05
CA TRP A 216 -16.80 12.46 -13.53
C TRP A 216 -17.18 13.91 -13.82
N VAL A 217 -16.50 14.84 -13.15
CA VAL A 217 -16.71 16.28 -13.26
C VAL A 217 -15.61 16.89 -14.11
N PHE A 218 -16.00 17.51 -15.22
CA PHE A 218 -15.08 18.23 -16.11
C PHE A 218 -14.38 19.39 -15.39
N GLN A 219 -13.05 19.42 -15.43
CA GLN A 219 -12.24 20.48 -14.83
C GLN A 219 -11.90 21.58 -15.84
N GLY A 220 -11.62 21.20 -17.09
CA GLY A 220 -11.36 22.14 -18.18
C GLY A 220 -10.66 21.48 -19.37
N ASP A 221 -10.66 22.20 -20.50
CA ASP A 221 -9.98 21.77 -21.71
C ASP A 221 -8.46 21.96 -21.60
N PHE A 222 -7.72 21.27 -22.48
CA PHE A 222 -6.25 21.30 -22.49
C PHE A 222 -5.66 22.68 -22.81
N GLY A 223 -6.45 23.63 -23.33
CA GLY A 223 -5.98 24.94 -23.77
C GLY A 223 -5.07 24.92 -25.00
N MET A 224 -4.83 23.73 -25.57
CA MET A 224 -4.04 23.47 -26.76
C MET A 224 -4.44 22.14 -27.41
N ASP A 225 -4.02 21.91 -28.65
CA ASP A 225 -4.18 20.61 -29.30
C ASP A 225 -3.14 19.62 -28.75
N VAL A 226 -3.62 18.66 -27.97
CA VAL A 226 -2.80 17.56 -27.41
C VAL A 226 -2.76 16.33 -28.31
N GLY A 227 -3.58 16.27 -29.36
CA GLY A 227 -3.71 15.12 -30.25
C GLY A 227 -4.65 14.04 -29.70
N ASP A 228 -4.12 12.82 -29.56
CA ASP A 228 -4.85 11.65 -29.06
C ASP A 228 -4.17 11.21 -27.76
N PRO A 229 -4.52 11.81 -26.61
CA PRO A 229 -3.86 11.51 -25.35
C PRO A 229 -4.31 10.12 -24.88
N ASN A 230 -3.35 9.31 -24.44
CA ASN A 230 -3.60 7.90 -24.10
C ASN A 230 -2.86 7.43 -22.84
N GLY A 231 -2.20 8.34 -22.13
CA GLY A 231 -1.60 8.06 -20.83
C GLY A 231 -1.70 9.26 -19.89
N LEU A 232 -1.90 8.99 -18.59
CA LEU A 232 -1.94 9.97 -17.51
C LEU A 232 -1.18 9.41 -16.30
N ALA A 233 -0.16 10.12 -15.85
CA ALA A 233 0.52 9.85 -14.58
C ALA A 233 0.45 11.06 -13.65
N ILE A 234 0.34 10.84 -12.36
CA ILE A 234 0.38 11.89 -11.32
C ILE A 234 1.47 11.52 -10.32
N ASP A 235 2.42 12.44 -10.12
CA ASP A 235 3.50 12.22 -9.17
C ASP A 235 3.11 12.51 -7.70
N SER A 236 4.06 12.24 -6.80
CA SER A 236 3.95 12.44 -5.35
C SER A 236 3.62 13.88 -4.93
N THR A 237 3.83 14.85 -5.82
CA THR A 237 3.56 16.28 -5.60
C THR A 237 2.24 16.74 -6.21
N GLY A 238 1.52 15.85 -6.92
CA GLY A 238 0.30 16.17 -7.64
C GLY A 238 0.50 16.74 -9.04
N THR A 239 1.71 16.68 -9.59
CA THR A 239 1.95 17.12 -10.97
C THR A 239 1.52 16.02 -11.93
N ALA A 240 0.65 16.36 -12.88
CA ALA A 240 0.17 15.44 -13.90
C ALA A 240 1.05 15.47 -15.16
N PHE A 241 1.27 14.30 -15.75
CA PHE A 241 1.95 14.07 -17.02
C PHE A 241 1.01 13.35 -17.97
N ILE A 242 0.94 13.80 -19.22
CA ILE A 242 0.09 13.21 -20.26
C ILE A 242 0.98 12.78 -21.42
N THR A 243 0.83 11.55 -21.89
CA THR A 243 1.43 11.07 -23.13
C THR A 243 0.43 11.15 -24.28
N SER A 244 0.91 11.54 -25.45
CA SER A 244 0.16 11.45 -26.70
C SER A 244 1.13 11.28 -27.86
N GLN A 245 1.05 10.15 -28.55
CA GLN A 245 1.98 9.82 -29.63
C GLN A 245 3.43 9.84 -29.14
N ASP A 246 4.27 10.72 -29.70
CA ASP A 246 5.65 10.96 -29.29
C ASP A 246 5.79 12.16 -28.33
N LYS A 247 4.70 12.78 -27.88
CA LYS A 247 4.72 13.99 -27.05
C LYS A 247 4.40 13.70 -25.59
N VAL A 248 4.99 14.52 -24.72
CA VAL A 248 4.73 14.53 -23.28
C VAL A 248 4.34 15.94 -22.86
N TYR A 249 3.25 16.03 -22.10
CA TYR A 249 2.74 17.28 -21.55
C TYR A 249 2.71 17.20 -20.03
N SER A 250 2.82 18.33 -19.35
CA SER A 250 2.31 18.47 -17.98
C SER A 250 0.92 19.09 -18.02
N ALA A 251 0.06 18.82 -17.03
CA ALA A 251 -1.26 19.45 -16.94
C ALA A 251 -1.59 19.98 -15.54
N ASP A 252 -2.30 21.10 -15.48
CA ASP A 252 -2.94 21.59 -14.25
C ASP A 252 -4.29 20.87 -14.07
N LEU A 253 -4.37 19.97 -13.11
CA LEU A 253 -5.54 19.12 -12.89
C LEU A 253 -6.82 19.88 -12.50
N ARG A 254 -6.70 21.12 -12.02
CA ARG A 254 -7.85 21.95 -11.60
C ARG A 254 -8.44 22.74 -12.76
N THR A 255 -7.64 23.07 -13.76
CA THR A 255 -8.04 23.91 -14.91
C THR A 255 -8.01 23.18 -16.24
N GLY A 256 -7.45 21.97 -16.27
CA GLY A 256 -7.25 21.15 -17.47
C GLY A 256 -6.07 21.58 -18.34
N ARG A 257 -5.47 22.75 -18.09
CA ARG A 257 -4.49 23.35 -19.02
C ARG A 257 -3.21 22.52 -19.13
N ALA A 258 -2.90 22.11 -20.35
CA ALA A 258 -1.69 21.40 -20.68
C ALA A 258 -0.53 22.36 -21.04
N THR A 259 0.70 21.90 -20.84
CA THR A 259 1.94 22.54 -21.28
C THR A 259 2.84 21.47 -21.89
N LEU A 260 3.28 21.66 -23.12
CA LEU A 260 4.20 20.73 -23.78
C LEU A 260 5.57 20.75 -23.10
N LEU A 261 6.02 19.58 -22.65
CA LEU A 261 7.37 19.39 -22.09
C LEU A 261 8.37 19.08 -23.20
N GLY A 262 7.99 18.22 -24.14
CA GLY A 262 8.80 17.88 -25.31
C GLY A 262 8.35 16.57 -25.95
N THR A 263 9.29 15.89 -26.60
CA THR A 263 9.02 14.59 -27.25
C THR A 263 9.87 13.49 -26.65
N THR A 264 9.35 12.26 -26.72
CA THR A 264 10.02 11.02 -26.29
C THR A 264 11.17 10.63 -27.21
N GLY A 265 11.31 11.28 -28.38
CA GLY A 265 12.33 10.99 -29.38
C GLY A 265 11.83 9.99 -30.41
N SER A 266 12.40 8.79 -30.44
CA SER A 266 11.99 7.71 -31.37
C SER A 266 10.90 6.81 -30.81
N PHE A 267 10.46 7.02 -29.57
CA PHE A 267 9.45 6.21 -28.90
C PHE A 267 8.05 6.76 -29.19
N TYR A 268 7.04 5.90 -29.09
CA TYR A 268 5.65 6.27 -29.35
C TYR A 268 4.76 5.55 -28.35
N SER A 269 3.95 6.30 -27.61
CA SER A 269 3.10 5.75 -26.54
C SER A 269 2.22 4.61 -27.06
N SER A 270 2.33 3.45 -26.41
CA SER A 270 1.44 2.32 -26.66
C SER A 270 0.09 2.59 -26.01
N GLY A 271 0.12 2.96 -24.73
CA GLY A 271 -1.00 3.44 -23.93
C GLY A 271 -0.49 4.33 -22.78
N ASP A 272 -0.71 3.83 -21.58
CA ASP A 272 -0.53 4.45 -20.27
C ASP A 272 0.94 4.82 -19.92
N CYS A 273 1.08 5.75 -18.97
CA CYS A 273 2.33 6.13 -18.34
C CYS A 273 2.14 6.25 -16.82
N VAL A 274 3.16 5.93 -16.03
CA VAL A 274 3.05 5.94 -14.56
C VAL A 274 4.27 6.53 -13.89
N VAL A 275 4.08 7.16 -12.73
CA VAL A 275 5.16 7.57 -11.82
C VAL A 275 5.26 6.58 -10.67
N ASN A 276 6.43 5.97 -10.49
CA ASN A 276 6.68 5.05 -9.39
C ASN A 276 6.98 5.79 -8.05
N LYS A 277 7.11 5.03 -6.95
CA LYS A 277 7.48 5.57 -5.62
C LYS A 277 8.84 6.28 -5.57
N ARG A 278 9.71 6.08 -6.57
CA ARG A 278 11.01 6.74 -6.71
C ARG A 278 10.95 7.94 -7.67
N ASP A 279 9.76 8.48 -7.90
CA ASP A 279 9.54 9.69 -8.71
C ASP A 279 9.99 9.56 -10.18
N THR A 280 10.07 8.32 -10.68
CA THR A 280 10.45 7.98 -12.05
C THR A 280 9.22 7.78 -12.90
N LEU A 281 9.13 8.54 -14.01
CA LEU A 281 8.07 8.41 -15.01
C LEU A 281 8.45 7.34 -16.04
N PHE A 282 7.57 6.37 -16.21
CA PHE A 282 7.66 5.34 -17.24
C PHE A 282 6.49 5.45 -18.23
N LEU A 283 6.70 4.98 -19.45
CA LEU A 283 5.64 4.71 -20.43
C LEU A 283 5.91 3.36 -21.10
N THR A 284 4.86 2.75 -21.63
CA THR A 284 4.98 1.66 -22.60
C THR A 284 5.04 2.23 -24.02
N SER A 285 6.01 1.80 -24.82
CA SER A 285 6.21 2.28 -26.19
C SER A 285 5.99 1.16 -27.18
N LYS A 286 5.16 1.40 -28.20
CA LYS A 286 4.94 0.45 -29.30
C LYS A 286 5.92 0.64 -30.44
N GLU A 287 6.21 -0.45 -31.15
CA GLU A 287 6.99 -0.46 -32.39
C GLU A 287 6.41 -1.52 -33.35
N GLU A 288 6.31 -1.21 -34.64
CA GLU A 288 5.66 -2.11 -35.60
C GLU A 288 6.39 -3.47 -35.68
N GLY A 289 5.65 -4.55 -35.40
CA GLY A 289 6.17 -5.92 -35.46
C GLY A 289 7.11 -6.29 -34.32
N GLN A 290 7.13 -5.52 -33.24
CA GLN A 290 7.90 -5.79 -32.01
C GLN A 290 6.98 -5.69 -30.80
N SER A 291 7.42 -6.30 -29.70
CA SER A 291 6.82 -6.09 -28.39
C SER A 291 6.96 -4.65 -27.91
N ASP A 292 6.09 -4.29 -26.98
CA ASP A 292 6.20 -3.00 -26.33
C ASP A 292 7.49 -2.93 -25.51
N LYS A 293 8.02 -1.71 -25.38
CA LYS A 293 9.23 -1.41 -24.62
C LYS A 293 8.87 -0.59 -23.39
N LEU A 294 9.53 -0.87 -22.29
CA LEU A 294 9.51 0.02 -21.14
C LEU A 294 10.48 1.18 -21.42
N VAL A 295 9.98 2.41 -21.30
CA VAL A 295 10.75 3.62 -21.55
C VAL A 295 10.67 4.52 -20.33
N GLN A 296 11.82 4.94 -19.81
CA GLN A 296 11.90 5.98 -18.80
C GLN A 296 11.83 7.36 -19.47
N VAL A 297 11.04 8.26 -18.92
CA VAL A 297 10.77 9.59 -19.50
C VAL A 297 11.25 10.70 -18.57
N SER A 298 11.98 11.66 -19.13
CA SER A 298 12.34 12.90 -18.43
C SER A 298 11.09 13.74 -18.15
N ARG A 299 10.78 13.95 -16.87
CA ARG A 299 9.66 14.81 -16.42
C ARG A 299 9.84 16.30 -16.76
N GLN A 300 11.06 16.71 -17.13
CA GLN A 300 11.34 18.12 -17.49
C GLN A 300 11.31 18.37 -19.00
N SER A 301 11.71 17.38 -19.81
CA SER A 301 11.91 17.57 -21.26
C SER A 301 11.09 16.62 -22.12
N GLY A 302 10.40 15.64 -21.53
CA GLY A 302 9.70 14.58 -22.26
C GLY A 302 10.60 13.54 -22.92
N GLN A 303 11.93 13.70 -22.88
CA GLN A 303 12.87 12.79 -23.56
C GLN A 303 12.77 11.38 -22.99
N GLY A 304 12.54 10.39 -23.87
CA GLY A 304 12.51 8.97 -23.52
C GLY A 304 13.90 8.33 -23.59
N THR A 305 14.13 7.36 -22.72
CA THR A 305 15.28 6.45 -22.70
C THR A 305 14.77 5.03 -22.55
N ALA A 306 15.14 4.13 -23.46
CA ALA A 306 14.73 2.73 -23.38
C ALA A 306 15.31 2.08 -22.11
N VAL A 307 14.47 1.36 -21.38
CA VAL A 307 14.87 0.45 -20.30
C VAL A 307 15.10 -0.93 -20.90
N GLY A 308 14.11 -1.45 -21.63
CA GLY A 308 14.22 -2.70 -22.37
C GLY A 308 12.89 -3.19 -22.95
N GLU A 309 12.94 -4.35 -23.59
CA GLU A 309 11.77 -5.02 -24.19
C GLU A 309 10.91 -5.64 -23.08
N ILE A 310 9.59 -5.41 -23.12
CA ILE A 310 8.65 -6.01 -22.17
C ILE A 310 8.42 -7.48 -22.50
N GLY A 311 8.47 -7.86 -23.78
CA GLY A 311 8.18 -9.21 -24.24
C GLY A 311 6.69 -9.50 -24.39
N TYR A 312 5.85 -8.46 -24.26
CA TYR A 312 4.41 -8.47 -24.47
C TYR A 312 4.02 -7.30 -25.39
N ASP A 313 3.00 -7.50 -26.20
CA ASP A 313 2.49 -6.50 -27.14
C ASP A 313 1.26 -5.80 -26.54
N SER A 314 0.93 -4.60 -27.01
CA SER A 314 -0.30 -3.90 -26.63
C SER A 314 -0.49 -3.74 -25.12
N VAL A 315 0.59 -3.40 -24.41
CA VAL A 315 0.59 -3.11 -22.97
C VAL A 315 0.05 -1.69 -22.79
N PHE A 316 -1.27 -1.58 -22.81
CA PHE A 316 -1.93 -0.27 -22.82
C PHE A 316 -2.20 0.30 -21.44
N ALA A 317 -2.17 -0.52 -20.39
CA ALA A 317 -2.35 -0.09 -19.00
C ALA A 317 -1.06 -0.31 -18.20
N LEU A 318 -0.70 0.62 -17.33
CA LEU A 318 0.55 0.58 -16.56
C LEU A 318 0.35 1.23 -15.20
N THR A 319 0.62 0.51 -14.11
CA THR A 319 0.50 1.05 -12.74
C THR A 319 1.67 0.64 -11.86
N ALA A 320 1.99 1.45 -10.86
CA ALA A 320 3.00 1.17 -9.86
C ALA A 320 2.34 1.02 -8.49
N ALA A 321 2.37 -0.19 -7.93
CA ALA A 321 1.76 -0.51 -6.64
C ALA A 321 2.67 -1.46 -5.85
N TRP A 322 2.77 -1.24 -4.54
CA TRP A 322 3.57 -2.08 -3.62
C TRP A 322 5.03 -2.32 -4.04
N GLY A 323 5.63 -1.33 -4.72
CA GLY A 323 7.01 -1.42 -5.20
C GLY A 323 7.17 -2.13 -6.56
N THR A 324 6.09 -2.70 -7.09
CA THR A 324 6.04 -3.43 -8.35
C THR A 324 5.44 -2.56 -9.45
N LEU A 325 5.91 -2.75 -10.68
CA LEU A 325 5.32 -2.16 -11.88
C LEU A 325 4.47 -3.23 -12.56
N TYR A 326 3.15 -3.01 -12.64
CA TYR A 326 2.22 -3.90 -13.31
C TYR A 326 1.82 -3.33 -14.66
N GLY A 327 1.83 -4.17 -15.69
CA GLY A 327 1.24 -3.87 -16.99
C GLY A 327 -0.02 -4.71 -17.22
N LEU A 328 -1.00 -4.17 -17.94
CA LEU A 328 -2.07 -4.98 -18.51
C LEU A 328 -2.17 -4.80 -20.03
N THR A 329 -2.41 -5.92 -20.71
CA THR A 329 -2.48 -5.95 -22.18
C THR A 329 -3.90 -5.90 -22.70
N ASN A 330 -4.04 -5.54 -23.97
CA ASN A 330 -5.31 -5.62 -24.69
C ASN A 330 -5.83 -7.07 -24.86
N ASP A 331 -4.97 -8.08 -24.63
CA ASP A 331 -5.34 -9.50 -24.62
C ASP A 331 -5.71 -10.01 -23.20
N GLY A 332 -5.72 -9.11 -22.21
CA GLY A 332 -6.16 -9.40 -20.84
C GLY A 332 -5.08 -9.95 -19.93
N GLU A 333 -3.82 -9.90 -20.34
CA GLU A 333 -2.70 -10.36 -19.52
C GLU A 333 -2.37 -9.33 -18.45
N LEU A 334 -2.17 -9.80 -17.22
CA LEU A 334 -1.54 -9.07 -16.13
C LEU A 334 -0.09 -9.51 -16.05
N ILE A 335 0.83 -8.55 -16.15
CA ILE A 335 2.27 -8.79 -16.14
C ILE A 335 2.96 -7.95 -15.07
N GLU A 336 3.96 -8.53 -14.42
CA GLU A 336 4.94 -7.79 -13.62
C GLU A 336 6.11 -7.39 -14.50
N ILE A 337 6.51 -6.13 -14.45
CA ILE A 337 7.56 -5.56 -15.29
C ILE A 337 8.75 -5.18 -14.41
N ASP A 338 9.92 -5.76 -14.69
CA ASP A 338 11.15 -5.37 -14.02
C ASP A 338 11.55 -3.96 -14.46
N GLN A 339 11.60 -3.02 -13.51
CA GLN A 339 11.85 -1.60 -13.78
C GLN A 339 13.29 -1.28 -14.23
N HIS A 340 14.23 -2.22 -14.15
CA HIS A 340 15.63 -2.03 -14.52
C HIS A 340 15.97 -2.60 -15.90
N THR A 341 15.32 -3.71 -16.26
CA THR A 341 15.56 -4.46 -17.49
C THR A 341 14.43 -4.32 -18.50
N GLY A 342 13.25 -3.88 -18.04
CA GLY A 342 12.03 -3.80 -18.83
C GLY A 342 11.31 -5.14 -19.01
N ALA A 343 11.89 -6.26 -18.60
CA ALA A 343 11.33 -7.59 -18.89
C ALA A 343 10.03 -7.85 -18.11
N GLY A 344 8.99 -8.27 -18.84
CA GLY A 344 7.71 -8.68 -18.27
C GLY A 344 7.68 -10.16 -17.86
N THR A 345 6.92 -10.46 -16.81
CA THR A 345 6.58 -11.83 -16.37
C THR A 345 5.08 -11.95 -16.20
N LEU A 346 4.47 -12.96 -16.83
CA LEU A 346 3.02 -13.21 -16.73
C LEU A 346 2.63 -13.59 -15.30
N VAL A 347 1.65 -12.88 -14.74
CA VAL A 347 0.98 -13.22 -13.48
C VAL A 347 -0.31 -13.99 -13.75
N HIS A 348 -1.15 -13.46 -14.64
CA HIS A 348 -2.47 -14.02 -14.94
C HIS A 348 -3.03 -13.54 -16.30
N THR A 349 -4.06 -14.21 -16.81
CA THR A 349 -4.80 -13.78 -18.02
C THR A 349 -6.31 -13.75 -17.77
N PHE A 350 -6.88 -12.55 -17.78
CA PHE A 350 -8.31 -12.29 -17.66
C PHE A 350 -9.00 -12.45 -19.03
N SER A 351 -9.44 -13.67 -19.33
CA SER A 351 -10.03 -14.00 -20.63
C SER A 351 -11.22 -13.12 -21.01
N GLY A 352 -11.13 -12.44 -22.15
CA GLY A 352 -12.22 -11.62 -22.71
C GLY A 352 -12.27 -10.17 -22.23
N ILE A 353 -11.27 -9.72 -21.48
CA ILE A 353 -11.11 -8.33 -21.04
C ILE A 353 -9.86 -7.76 -21.72
N GLY A 354 -9.97 -6.60 -22.39
CA GLY A 354 -8.84 -5.91 -22.98
C GLY A 354 -8.63 -4.55 -22.32
N PHE A 355 -7.54 -4.40 -21.56
CA PHE A 355 -7.30 -3.24 -20.71
C PHE A 355 -6.63 -2.10 -21.47
N TRP A 356 -7.05 -0.87 -21.19
CA TRP A 356 -6.64 0.35 -21.91
C TRP A 356 -5.99 1.43 -21.03
N GLY A 357 -6.04 1.28 -19.70
CA GLY A 357 -5.39 2.17 -18.74
C GLY A 357 -5.52 1.64 -17.31
N ALA A 358 -4.63 2.04 -16.41
CA ALA A 358 -4.64 1.65 -15.02
C ALA A 358 -4.20 2.77 -14.08
N ALA A 359 -4.73 2.75 -12.87
CA ALA A 359 -4.36 3.67 -11.82
C ALA A 359 -4.13 2.91 -10.52
N SER A 360 -3.13 3.34 -9.78
CA SER A 360 -2.92 2.83 -8.44
C SER A 360 -4.01 3.37 -7.49
N THR A 361 -4.43 2.59 -6.50
CA THR A 361 -5.41 3.06 -5.49
C THR A 361 -4.74 4.01 -4.47
N PRO A 362 -5.51 4.74 -3.65
CA PRO A 362 -4.95 5.59 -2.59
C PRO A 362 -4.16 4.82 -1.52
N ASN A 363 -4.48 3.54 -1.29
CA ASN A 363 -3.93 2.71 -0.21
C ASN A 363 -2.56 2.08 -0.55
N ARG A 364 -1.72 2.75 -1.36
CA ARG A 364 -0.55 2.16 -2.03
C ARG A 364 0.81 2.37 -1.37
#